data_AF-K1YN40-F1
#
_entry.id   AF-K1YN40-F1
#
_cell.length_a   1.000
_cell.length_b   1.000
_cell.length_c   1.000
_cell.angle_alpha   90.00
_cell.angle_beta   90.00
_cell.angle_gamma   90.00
#
_symmetry.space_group_name_H-M   'P 1'
#
loop_
_entity.id
_entity.type
_entity.pdbx_description
1 polymer ?
#
loop_
_entity_poly.entity_id
_entity_poly.type
_entity_poly.pdbx_seq_one_letter_code
_entity_poly.pdbx_strand_id
1 'polypeptide(L)'
;MNNSKSTPKTCQKEDANNVGLLRLLESLENDPHILSQETKIAKLKVADKMYSLRCLEIFHVSESMLTKWHVEKAKKQVQETREYILPKIAEDGLYKEHLLMDIERVEKRISEIELLLTQREIEETVNITLIS
;
A
#
# COMPACT_ATOMS: atom_id res chain seq x y z
N MET A 1 -11.10 -22.46 27.58
CA MET A 1 -10.55 -21.14 27.25
C MET A 1 -10.27 -21.14 25.75
N ASN A 2 -11.18 -20.57 24.96
CA ASN A 2 -11.08 -20.61 23.51
C ASN A 2 -10.14 -19.48 23.04
N ASN A 3 -8.95 -19.86 22.60
CA ASN A 3 -8.01 -19.00 21.89
C ASN A 3 -8.55 -18.74 20.48
N SER A 4 -9.36 -17.69 20.34
CA SER A 4 -9.67 -17.12 19.03
C SER A 4 -8.41 -16.43 18.49
N LYS A 5 -7.59 -17.18 17.74
CA LYS A 5 -6.60 -16.61 16.82
C LYS A 5 -7.35 -15.70 15.84
N SER A 6 -7.29 -14.40 16.02
CA SER A 6 -7.67 -13.46 14.98
C SER A 6 -6.66 -13.59 13.86
N THR A 7 -6.99 -14.34 12.81
CA THR A 7 -6.24 -14.26 11.56
C THR A 7 -6.27 -12.81 11.07
N PRO A 8 -5.16 -12.27 10.53
CA PRO A 8 -5.20 -10.99 9.85
C PRO A 8 -6.30 -11.09 8.79
N LYS A 9 -7.27 -10.17 8.80
CA LYS A 9 -8.24 -10.06 7.72
C LYS A 9 -7.40 -9.86 6.46
N THR A 10 -7.28 -10.91 5.65
CA THR A 10 -6.88 -10.78 4.25
C THR A 10 -7.77 -9.70 3.68
N CYS A 11 -7.18 -8.69 3.03
CA CYS A 11 -7.85 -7.63 2.28
C CYS A 11 -9.03 -8.27 1.53
N GLN A 12 -10.22 -8.26 2.14
CA GLN A 12 -11.38 -8.89 1.54
C GLN A 12 -11.73 -7.97 0.37
N LYS A 13 -12.10 -8.55 -0.76
CA LYS A 13 -12.33 -7.88 -2.05
C LYS A 13 -13.37 -6.73 -2.03
N GLU A 14 -13.84 -6.31 -0.86
CA GLU A 14 -14.99 -5.47 -0.61
C GLU A 14 -14.63 -4.09 -0.01
N ASP A 15 -13.35 -3.77 0.21
CA ASP A 15 -12.98 -2.42 0.63
C ASP A 15 -13.15 -1.43 -0.54
N ALA A 16 -14.23 -0.67 -0.45
CA ALA A 16 -14.73 0.31 -1.39
C ALA A 16 -13.72 1.42 -1.73
N ASN A 17 -12.79 1.13 -2.64
CA ASN A 17 -12.13 2.11 -3.51
C ASN A 17 -11.52 1.49 -4.78
N ASN A 18 -12.00 0.30 -5.17
CA ASN A 18 -11.55 -0.47 -6.34
C ASN A 18 -11.88 0.18 -7.71
N VAL A 19 -12.45 1.37 -7.73
CA VAL A 19 -12.81 2.11 -8.96
C VAL A 19 -11.59 2.30 -9.88
N GLY A 20 -10.39 2.55 -9.33
CA GLY A 20 -9.16 2.69 -10.12
C GLY A 20 -8.71 1.38 -10.76
N LEU A 21 -8.76 0.26 -10.03
CA LEU A 21 -8.39 -1.07 -10.54
C LEU A 21 -9.40 -1.57 -11.57
N LEU A 22 -10.70 -1.42 -11.27
CA LEU A 22 -11.80 -1.80 -12.16
C LEU A 22 -11.78 -1.01 -13.46
N ARG A 23 -11.58 0.32 -13.42
CA ARG A 23 -11.42 1.13 -14.66
C ARG A 23 -10.20 0.71 -15.47
N LEU A 24 -9.10 0.32 -14.81
CA LEU A 24 -7.89 -0.12 -15.51
C LEU A 24 -8.12 -1.46 -16.23
N LEU A 25 -8.87 -2.37 -15.59
CA LEU A 25 -9.29 -3.64 -16.16
C LEU A 25 -10.33 -3.45 -17.29
N GLU A 26 -11.30 -2.54 -17.13
CA GLU A 26 -12.26 -2.18 -18.19
C GLU A 26 -11.56 -1.51 -19.40
N SER A 27 -10.53 -0.69 -19.15
CA SER A 27 -9.70 -0.09 -20.20
C SER A 27 -8.78 -1.10 -20.91
N LEU A 28 -8.58 -2.29 -20.32
CA LEU A 28 -7.81 -3.40 -20.91
C LEU A 28 -8.68 -4.26 -21.84
N GLU A 29 -9.99 -4.35 -21.56
CA GLU A 29 -10.95 -5.13 -22.35
C GLU A 29 -11.45 -4.39 -23.60
N ASN A 30 -11.52 -3.06 -23.56
CA ASN A 30 -12.23 -2.26 -24.58
C ASN A 30 -11.34 -1.56 -25.63
N ASP A 31 -10.04 -1.84 -25.71
CA ASP A 31 -9.14 -1.18 -26.67
C ASP A 31 -8.92 -2.06 -27.93
N PRO A 32 -9.53 -1.71 -29.08
CA PRO A 32 -9.56 -2.55 -30.28
C PRO A 32 -8.30 -2.44 -31.14
N HIS A 33 -7.38 -1.52 -30.83
CA HIS A 33 -6.06 -1.49 -31.45
C HIS A 33 -5.14 -2.45 -30.71
N ILE A 34 -4.31 -3.15 -31.47
CA ILE A 34 -3.30 -4.10 -31.01
C ILE A 34 -2.33 -3.37 -30.07
N LEU A 35 -2.69 -3.23 -28.80
CA LEU A 35 -1.74 -3.06 -27.71
C LEU A 35 -0.89 -4.31 -27.74
N SER A 36 0.41 -4.17 -28.03
CA SER A 36 1.33 -5.30 -27.96
C SER A 36 1.13 -6.03 -26.62
N GLN A 37 1.36 -7.34 -26.58
CA GLN A 37 1.29 -8.10 -25.32
C GLN A 37 2.06 -7.40 -24.20
N GLU A 38 3.14 -6.70 -24.53
CA GLU A 38 3.99 -5.95 -23.62
C GLU A 38 3.22 -4.82 -22.90
N THR A 39 2.42 -4.02 -23.61
CA THR A 39 1.62 -2.96 -22.97
C THR A 39 0.49 -3.53 -22.11
N LYS A 40 -0.11 -4.66 -22.49
CA LYS A 40 -1.11 -5.36 -21.65
C LYS A 40 -0.48 -5.90 -20.36
N ILE A 41 0.71 -6.50 -20.47
CA ILE A 41 1.50 -6.98 -19.32
C ILE A 41 1.90 -5.81 -18.42
N ALA A 42 2.31 -4.68 -19.00
CA ALA A 42 2.64 -3.47 -18.24
C ALA A 42 1.43 -2.97 -17.44
N LYS A 43 0.27 -2.77 -18.09
CA LYS A 43 -1.00 -2.38 -17.45
C LYS A 43 -1.38 -3.32 -16.30
N LEU A 44 -1.28 -4.65 -16.48
CA LEU A 44 -1.56 -5.62 -15.41
C LEU A 44 -0.60 -5.49 -14.22
N LYS A 45 0.69 -5.24 -14.46
CA LYS A 45 1.67 -4.99 -13.39
C LYS A 45 1.36 -3.71 -12.60
N VAL A 46 0.85 -2.67 -13.26
CA VAL A 46 0.39 -1.45 -12.57
C VAL A 46 -0.78 -1.76 -11.66
N ALA A 47 -1.81 -2.43 -12.20
CA ALA A 47 -2.99 -2.85 -11.46
C ALA A 47 -2.63 -3.68 -10.22
N ASP A 48 -1.76 -4.68 -10.39
CA ASP A 48 -1.28 -5.52 -9.29
C ASP A 48 -0.52 -4.70 -8.24
N LYS A 49 0.33 -3.75 -8.66
CA LYS A 49 1.06 -2.90 -7.73
C LYS A 49 0.14 -1.95 -6.97
N MET A 50 -0.85 -1.34 -7.63
CA MET A 50 -1.85 -0.51 -6.96
C MET A 50 -2.61 -1.31 -5.90
N TYR A 51 -3.05 -2.52 -6.25
CA TYR A 51 -3.72 -3.42 -5.30
C TYR A 51 -2.81 -3.75 -4.11
N SER A 52 -1.55 -4.11 -4.38
CA SER A 52 -0.55 -4.43 -3.36
C SER A 52 -0.34 -3.27 -2.37
N LEU A 53 -0.23 -2.03 -2.86
CA LEU A 53 -0.10 -0.83 -2.02
C LEU A 53 -1.32 -0.60 -1.12
N ARG A 54 -2.53 -0.79 -1.65
CA ARG A 54 -3.79 -0.64 -0.88
C ARG A 54 -3.98 -1.71 0.19
N CYS A 55 -3.39 -2.88 -0.02
CA CYS A 55 -3.47 -4.00 0.91
C CYS A 55 -2.25 -4.12 1.84
N LEU A 56 -1.40 -3.09 1.91
CA LEU A 56 -0.30 -3.06 2.89
C LEU A 56 -0.84 -3.13 4.32
N GLU A 57 -0.18 -3.92 5.15
CA GLU A 57 -0.57 -4.19 6.54
C GLU A 57 -0.73 -2.91 7.39
N ILE A 58 -0.04 -1.83 7.04
CA ILE A 58 -0.16 -0.51 7.69
C ILE A 58 -1.58 0.08 7.68
N PHE A 59 -2.46 -0.41 6.79
CA PHE A 59 -3.87 -0.01 6.71
C PHE A 59 -4.83 -0.97 7.41
N HIS A 60 -4.41 -2.21 7.65
CA HIS A 60 -5.32 -3.31 8.01
C HIS A 60 -5.05 -3.90 9.40
N VAL A 61 -3.85 -3.65 9.94
CA VAL A 61 -3.44 -4.07 11.28
C VAL A 61 -3.81 -2.97 12.28
N SER A 62 -4.28 -3.36 13.48
CA SER A 62 -4.62 -2.38 14.53
C SER A 62 -3.38 -1.57 14.92
N GLU A 63 -3.60 -0.30 15.29
CA GLU A 63 -2.48 0.60 15.58
C GLU A 63 -1.59 0.06 16.70
N SER A 64 -2.16 -0.58 17.70
CA SER A 64 -1.44 -1.23 18.81
C SER A 64 -0.48 -2.34 18.36
N MET A 65 -0.73 -2.99 17.23
CA MET A 65 0.12 -4.06 16.69
C MET A 65 1.12 -3.57 15.65
N LEU A 66 1.08 -2.29 15.27
CA LEU A 66 2.05 -1.71 14.35
C LEU A 66 3.41 -1.58 15.01
N THR A 67 4.45 -1.79 14.19
CA THR A 67 5.85 -1.81 14.62
C THR A 67 6.72 -1.18 13.53
N LYS A 68 7.99 -0.90 13.86
CA LYS A 68 8.99 -0.40 12.89
C LYS A 68 9.11 -1.30 11.65
N TRP A 69 8.93 -2.61 11.80
CA TRP A 69 8.98 -3.53 10.65
C TRP A 69 7.90 -3.25 9.61
N HIS A 70 6.67 -2.92 10.03
CA HIS A 70 5.58 -2.59 9.12
C HIS A 70 5.88 -1.29 8.33
N VAL A 71 6.46 -0.31 9.02
CA VAL A 71 6.91 0.96 8.42
C VAL A 71 7.97 0.71 7.36
N GLU A 72 9.03 -0.04 7.68
CA GLU A 72 10.13 -0.32 6.75
C GLU A 72 9.66 -1.15 5.55
N LYS A 73 8.77 -2.13 5.76
CA LYS A 73 8.15 -2.89 4.67
C LYS A 73 7.37 -1.98 3.72
N ALA A 74 6.61 -1.02 4.25
CA ALA A 74 5.84 -0.08 3.44
C ALA A 74 6.75 0.89 2.68
N LYS A 75 7.78 1.47 3.33
CA LYS A 75 8.78 2.33 2.68
C LYS A 75 9.44 1.62 1.51
N LYS A 76 9.86 0.37 1.71
CA LYS A 76 10.47 -0.44 0.66
C LYS A 76 9.54 -0.62 -0.53
N GLN A 77 8.25 -0.93 -0.30
CA GLN A 77 7.28 -1.07 -1.39
C GLN A 77 7.04 0.25 -2.14
N VAL A 78 6.99 1.38 -1.44
CA VAL A 78 6.90 2.71 -2.07
C VAL A 78 8.14 3.00 -2.93
N GLN A 79 9.33 2.78 -2.37
CA GLN A 79 10.60 3.01 -3.07
C GLN A 79 10.69 2.16 -4.34
N GLU A 80 10.43 0.85 -4.24
CA GLU A 80 10.41 -0.05 -5.39
C GLU A 80 9.42 0.43 -6.47
N THR A 81 8.25 0.93 -6.06
CA THR A 81 7.24 1.45 -6.98
C THR A 81 7.72 2.72 -7.68
N ARG A 82 8.33 3.65 -6.94
CA ARG A 82 8.84 4.91 -7.49
C ARG A 82 10.00 4.69 -8.46
N GLU A 83 10.92 3.80 -8.13
CA GLU A 83 12.14 3.59 -8.91
C GLU A 83 11.94 2.70 -10.14
N TYR A 84 11.12 1.65 -10.04
CA TYR A 84 11.06 0.63 -11.09
C TYR A 84 9.73 0.56 -11.84
N ILE A 85 8.64 1.04 -11.22
CA ILE A 85 7.29 0.89 -11.79
C ILE A 85 6.83 2.21 -12.41
N LEU A 86 6.95 3.35 -11.70
CA LEU A 86 6.54 4.65 -12.23
C LEU A 86 7.21 5.04 -13.56
N PRO A 87 8.53 4.81 -13.79
CA PRO A 87 9.15 5.15 -15.06
C PRO A 87 8.55 4.38 -16.24
N LYS A 88 8.31 3.07 -16.06
CA LYS A 88 7.72 2.21 -17.10
C LYS A 88 6.30 2.65 -17.47
N ILE A 89 5.54 3.12 -16.48
CA ILE A 89 4.17 3.65 -16.69
C ILE A 89 4.19 4.96 -17.48
N ALA A 90 5.18 5.81 -17.20
CA ALA A 90 5.33 7.08 -17.91
C ALA A 90 5.72 6.87 -19.39
N GLU A 91 6.54 5.85 -19.67
CA GLU A 91 6.91 5.44 -21.04
C GLU A 91 5.68 4.91 -21.83
N ASP A 92 4.80 4.14 -21.18
CA ASP A 92 3.63 3.53 -21.81
C ASP A 92 2.38 4.45 -21.84
N GLY A 93 2.45 5.67 -21.30
CA GLY A 93 1.32 6.61 -21.25
C GLY A 93 0.15 6.16 -20.37
N LEU A 94 0.43 5.28 -19.39
CA LEU A 94 -0.60 4.63 -18.58
C LEU A 94 -0.96 5.46 -17.33
N TYR A 95 -2.14 5.19 -16.76
CA TYR A 95 -2.79 5.85 -15.62
C TYR A 95 -1.88 6.12 -14.40
N LYS A 96 -1.04 7.15 -14.49
CA LYS A 96 -0.06 7.54 -13.48
C LYS A 96 -0.71 8.14 -12.23
N GLU A 97 -1.82 8.86 -12.40
CA GLU A 97 -2.47 9.62 -11.33
C GLU A 97 -2.96 8.72 -10.19
N HIS A 98 -3.61 7.60 -10.49
CA HIS A 98 -4.12 6.71 -9.46
C HIS A 98 -3.01 6.01 -8.66
N LEU A 99 -1.93 5.60 -9.34
CA LEU A 99 -0.79 5.01 -8.66
C LEU A 99 -0.06 6.05 -7.78
N LEU A 100 0.07 7.29 -8.24
CA LEU A 100 0.62 8.38 -7.44
C LEU A 100 -0.22 8.64 -6.19
N MET A 101 -1.55 8.68 -6.32
CA MET A 101 -2.45 8.84 -5.16
C MET A 101 -2.30 7.69 -4.16
N ASP A 102 -2.13 6.45 -4.63
CA ASP A 102 -1.92 5.30 -3.75
C ASP A 102 -0.55 5.39 -3.05
N ILE A 103 0.50 5.83 -3.75
CA ILE A 103 1.82 6.10 -3.14
C ILE A 103 1.72 7.17 -2.06
N GLU A 104 1.11 8.31 -2.35
CA GLU A 104 0.95 9.41 -1.41
C GLU A 104 0.14 8.98 -0.17
N ARG A 105 -0.89 8.16 -0.35
CA ARG A 105 -1.67 7.59 0.76
C ARG A 105 -0.80 6.71 1.65
N VAL A 106 0.06 5.87 1.07
CA VAL A 106 0.98 5.00 1.82
C VAL A 106 2.02 5.84 2.56
N GLU A 107 2.62 6.83 1.90
CA GLU A 107 3.62 7.73 2.51
C GLU A 107 3.03 8.52 3.69
N LYS A 108 1.81 9.04 3.54
CA LYS A 108 1.10 9.70 4.64
C LYS A 108 0.91 8.74 5.82
N ARG A 109 0.44 7.52 5.56
CA ARG A 109 0.20 6.53 6.62
C ARG A 109 1.50 6.08 7.30
N ILE A 110 2.60 5.97 6.56
CA ILE A 110 3.94 5.72 7.10
C ILE A 110 4.28 6.80 8.15
N SER A 111 4.15 8.07 7.81
CA SER A 111 4.47 9.18 8.73
C SER A 111 3.58 9.20 9.99
N GLU A 112 2.29 8.90 9.84
CA GLU A 112 1.37 8.78 10.99
C GLU A 112 1.83 7.67 11.95
N ILE A 113 2.24 6.52 11.42
CA ILE A 113 2.67 5.37 12.23
C ILE A 113 4.03 5.66 12.89
N GLU A 114 4.96 6.30 12.19
CA GLU A 114 6.24 6.71 12.78
C GLU A 114 6.02 7.62 13.99
N LEU A 115 5.12 8.60 13.88
CA LEU A 115 4.75 9.47 14.99
C LEU A 115 4.16 8.68 16.18
N LEU A 116 3.24 7.75 15.90
CA LEU A 116 2.64 6.89 16.93
C LEU A 116 3.69 6.03 17.65
N LEU A 117 4.66 5.49 16.91
CA LEU A 117 5.73 4.68 17.49
C LEU A 117 6.66 5.54 18.36
N THR A 118 7.02 6.75 17.91
CA THR A 118 7.82 7.68 18.71
C THR A 118 7.08 8.09 19.99
N GLN A 119 5.78 8.34 19.94
CA GLN A 119 4.98 8.65 21.13
C GLN A 119 5.02 7.52 22.16
N ARG A 120 4.87 6.26 21.73
CA ARG A 120 4.98 5.09 22.62
C ARG A 120 6.34 4.98 23.28
N GLU A 121 7.42 5.16 22.52
CA GLU A 121 8.79 5.11 23.06
C GLU A 121 9.02 6.18 24.13
N ILE A 122 8.46 7.39 23.94
CA ILE A 122 8.52 8.47 24.93
C ILE A 122 7.72 8.10 26.17
N GLU A 123 6.48 7.63 26.03
CA GLU A 123 5.62 7.23 27.15
C GLU A 123 6.25 6.13 28.00
N GLU A 124 6.83 5.11 27.36
CA GLU A 124 7.58 4.04 28.04
C GLU A 124 8.76 4.61 28.83
N THR A 125 9.53 5.51 28.23
CA THR A 125 10.70 6.14 28.86
C THR A 125 10.30 6.99 30.08
N VAL A 126 9.24 7.79 29.96
CA VAL A 126 8.74 8.64 31.05
C VAL A 126 8.23 7.78 32.20
N ASN A 127 7.48 6.72 31.91
CA ASN A 127 6.96 5.81 32.93
C ASN A 127 8.08 5.11 33.71
N ILE A 128 9.14 4.67 33.04
CA ILE A 128 10.31 4.07 33.69
C ILE A 128 10.97 5.08 34.65
N THR A 129 11.10 6.34 34.23
CA THR A 129 11.76 7.40 35.00
C THR A 129 10.96 7.81 36.24
N LEU A 130 9.62 7.77 36.19
CA LEU A 130 8.76 8.13 37.32
C LEU A 130 8.65 7.03 38.39
N ILE A 131 8.94 5.78 38.02
CA ILE A 131 8.88 4.61 38.91
C ILE A 131 10.26 4.31 39.55
N SER A 132 11.34 4.83 38.95
CA SER A 132 12.73 4.68 39.42
C SER A 132 13.11 5.75 40.43
#